data_AF-A0A504YD58-F1
#
_entry.id   AF-A0A504YD58-F1
#
_cell.length_a   1.000
_cell.length_b   1.000
_cell.length_c   1.000
_cell.angle_alpha   90.00
_cell.angle_beta   90.00
_cell.angle_gamma   90.00
#
_symmetry.space_group_name_H-M   'P 1'
#
loop_
_entity.id
_entity.type
_entity.pdbx_description
1 polymer ?
#
loop_
_entity_poly.entity_id
_entity_poly.type
_entity_poly.pdbx_seq_one_letter_code
_entity_poly.pdbx_strand_id
1 'polypeptide(L)'
;MKEARRFNKLVIYMEACYSGSMFENILPSNISVFTMTASNPTESSWAALCADPEIDTCLGNEFTHQWMTDTEKRKVNKWTLGEQYSTVKSAVKNSHVSKYGDLTMTLLPIGEFQGSGSNARSLGNSEASWSTALDRSMSSHAHLVSLMHQLKRSNSLRQRELAQQHLHRALQLSKFAKDTVDEVVEEVISQAEPNGKPSDVHKHLECFRKVYEQYELKCFSIQQVSY
;
A
#
# COMPACT_ATOMS: atom_id res chain seq x y z
N MET A 1 -1.04 23.75 -0.76
CA MET A 1 -2.47 23.78 -0.37
C MET A 1 -2.73 24.57 0.91
N LYS A 2 -1.99 24.33 2.00
CA LYS A 2 -2.17 25.03 3.29
C LYS A 2 -1.96 26.54 3.18
N GLU A 3 -0.86 26.98 2.57
CA GLU A 3 -0.54 28.41 2.35
C GLU A 3 -1.63 29.11 1.54
N ALA A 4 -2.13 28.44 0.50
CA ALA A 4 -3.23 28.90 -0.33
C ALA A 4 -4.63 28.74 0.32
N ARG A 5 -4.70 28.35 1.61
CA ARG A 5 -5.93 28.19 2.40
C ARG A 5 -7.03 27.37 1.71
N ARG A 6 -6.65 26.32 0.99
CA ARG A 6 -7.60 25.48 0.21
C ARG A 6 -8.36 24.44 1.04
N PHE A 7 -8.05 24.30 2.33
CA PHE A 7 -8.75 23.41 3.25
C PHE A 7 -8.69 23.94 4.68
N ASN A 8 -9.70 23.59 5.49
CA ASN A 8 -9.67 23.79 6.94
C ASN A 8 -8.96 22.62 7.63
N LYS A 9 -9.41 21.40 7.33
CA LYS A 9 -8.81 20.13 7.79
C LYS A 9 -8.76 19.15 6.63
N LEU A 10 -7.68 18.39 6.54
CA LEU A 10 -7.48 17.39 5.48
C LEU A 10 -7.13 16.04 6.09
N VAL A 11 -7.74 14.98 5.56
CA VAL A 11 -7.42 13.61 5.95
C VAL A 11 -6.96 12.83 4.72
N ILE A 12 -5.88 12.07 4.87
CA ILE A 12 -5.29 11.25 3.81
C ILE A 12 -5.27 9.78 4.26
N TYR A 13 -5.83 8.91 3.44
CA TYR A 13 -5.71 7.46 3.56
C TYR A 13 -4.80 6.99 2.42
N MET A 14 -3.68 6.35 2.75
CA MET A 14 -2.69 5.94 1.75
C MET A 14 -2.54 4.42 1.72
N GLU A 15 -3.08 3.78 0.69
CA GLU A 15 -2.84 2.37 0.36
C GLU A 15 -1.67 2.28 -0.62
N ALA A 16 -0.50 1.90 -0.12
CA ALA A 16 0.65 1.54 -0.93
C ALA A 16 1.69 0.79 -0.09
N CYS A 17 2.54 0.02 -0.77
CA CYS A 17 3.80 -0.46 -0.20
C CYS A 17 4.62 0.71 0.34
N TYR A 18 5.27 0.53 1.49
CA TYR A 18 6.14 1.53 2.11
C TYR A 18 5.44 2.88 2.36
N SER A 19 4.11 2.91 2.44
CA SER A 19 3.31 4.13 2.46
C SER A 19 3.65 5.08 3.62
N GLY A 20 4.18 4.57 4.73
CA GLY A 20 4.70 5.39 5.82
C GLY A 20 5.86 6.30 5.41
N SER A 21 6.71 5.89 4.46
CA SER A 21 7.86 6.65 3.98
C SER A 21 7.48 7.98 3.31
N MET A 22 6.24 8.10 2.84
CA MET A 22 5.72 9.32 2.21
C MET A 22 5.47 10.45 3.23
N PHE A 23 5.45 10.12 4.53
CA PHE A 23 5.05 11.05 5.59
C PHE A 23 6.03 11.10 6.76
N GLU A 24 6.76 10.02 7.02
CA GLU A 24 7.77 9.98 8.08
C GLU A 24 8.82 11.07 7.86
N ASN A 25 9.02 11.91 8.88
CA ASN A 25 9.92 13.07 8.85
C ASN A 25 9.64 14.11 7.74
N ILE A 26 8.49 14.02 7.06
CA ILE A 26 8.09 14.93 5.97
C ILE A 26 6.85 15.74 6.36
N LEU A 27 5.82 15.08 6.89
CA LEU A 27 4.54 15.72 7.18
C LEU A 27 4.57 16.43 8.55
N PRO A 28 4.49 17.77 8.61
CA PRO A 28 4.50 18.48 9.87
C PRO A 28 3.18 18.28 10.64
N SER A 29 3.26 18.34 11.96
CA SER A 29 2.12 18.09 12.86
C SER A 29 1.20 19.30 13.08
N ASN A 30 1.53 20.47 12.53
CA ASN A 30 0.85 21.75 12.82
C ASN A 30 0.12 22.35 11.61
N ILE A 31 -0.20 21.55 10.58
CA ILE A 31 -0.86 22.03 9.35
C ILE A 31 -2.31 21.54 9.18
N SER A 32 -2.89 20.90 10.19
CA SER A 32 -4.27 20.37 10.16
C SER A 32 -4.47 19.32 9.07
N VAL A 33 -3.46 18.45 8.90
CA VAL A 33 -3.48 17.28 8.03
C VAL A 33 -3.26 16.04 8.90
N PHE A 34 -4.17 15.08 8.82
CA PHE A 34 -4.01 13.77 9.44
C PHE A 34 -3.87 12.71 8.35
N THR A 35 -2.92 11.79 8.52
CA THR A 35 -2.71 10.71 7.58
C THR A 35 -2.74 9.36 8.27
N MET A 36 -3.38 8.38 7.63
CA MET A 36 -3.30 6.96 7.96
C MET A 36 -2.78 6.18 6.76
N THR A 37 -1.81 5.29 6.98
CA THR A 37 -1.13 4.53 5.93
C THR A 37 -1.33 3.03 6.10
N ALA A 38 -1.36 2.29 4.99
CA ALA A 38 -1.53 0.84 4.98
C ALA A 38 -0.33 0.09 5.58
N SER A 39 0.86 0.66 5.50
CA SER A 39 2.11 0.06 5.97
C SER A 39 3.03 1.10 6.61
N ASN A 40 4.03 0.62 7.35
CA ASN A 40 5.13 1.45 7.81
C ASN A 40 6.10 1.79 6.65
N PRO A 41 7.16 2.57 6.88
CA PRO A 41 8.13 2.96 5.83
C PRO A 41 8.96 1.82 5.24
N THR A 42 8.99 0.64 5.86
CA THR A 42 9.98 -0.42 5.56
C THR A 42 9.35 -1.75 5.12
N GLU A 43 8.04 -1.78 4.87
CA GLU A 43 7.34 -3.01 4.48
C GLU A 43 6.31 -2.78 3.36
N SER A 44 5.95 -3.87 2.68
CA SER A 44 4.91 -3.87 1.67
C SER A 44 3.50 -3.78 2.29
N SER A 45 2.53 -3.28 1.53
CA SER A 45 1.12 -3.50 1.82
C SER A 45 0.67 -4.84 1.24
N TRP A 46 -0.60 -5.19 1.42
CA TRP A 46 -1.12 -6.50 1.03
C TRP A 46 -2.39 -6.37 0.22
N ALA A 47 -2.41 -7.08 -0.90
CA ALA A 47 -3.61 -7.36 -1.67
C ALA A 47 -4.51 -8.34 -0.90
N ALA A 48 -5.80 -8.29 -1.18
CA ALA A 48 -6.82 -9.09 -0.54
C ALA A 48 -7.85 -9.59 -1.57
N LEU A 49 -8.59 -10.65 -1.20
CA LEU A 49 -9.63 -11.25 -2.06
C LEU A 49 -9.02 -11.73 -3.39
N CYS A 50 -7.93 -12.47 -3.31
CA CYS A 50 -7.14 -12.99 -4.43
C CYS A 50 -7.54 -14.41 -4.86
N ALA A 51 -8.33 -15.15 -4.08
CA ALA A 51 -8.65 -16.56 -4.30
C ALA A 51 -9.98 -16.77 -5.04
N ASP A 52 -10.46 -15.76 -5.76
CA ASP A 52 -11.70 -15.83 -6.51
C ASP A 52 -11.63 -16.94 -7.58
N PRO A 53 -12.64 -17.84 -7.68
CA PRO A 53 -12.64 -18.97 -8.60
C PRO A 53 -12.95 -18.59 -10.05
N GLU A 54 -13.45 -17.37 -10.31
CA GLU A 54 -13.80 -16.89 -11.65
C GLU A 54 -12.90 -15.74 -12.11
N ILE A 55 -12.39 -14.94 -11.16
CA ILE A 55 -11.58 -13.77 -11.43
C ILE A 55 -10.10 -14.06 -11.14
N ASP A 56 -9.26 -13.96 -12.17
CA ASP A 56 -7.81 -14.24 -12.07
C ASP A 56 -6.99 -13.04 -11.58
N THR A 57 -7.46 -12.38 -10.54
CA THR A 57 -6.76 -11.26 -9.87
C THR A 57 -7.26 -11.05 -8.43
N CYS A 58 -6.59 -10.21 -7.66
CA CYS A 58 -7.06 -9.73 -6.37
C CYS A 58 -8.13 -8.64 -6.54
N LEU A 59 -9.20 -8.72 -5.75
CA LEU A 59 -10.32 -7.77 -5.82
C LEU A 59 -10.18 -6.56 -4.88
N GLY A 60 -9.17 -6.55 -4.01
CA GLY A 60 -8.93 -5.43 -3.12
C GLY A 60 -7.57 -5.44 -2.46
N ASN A 61 -7.43 -4.59 -1.45
CA ASN A 61 -6.25 -4.53 -0.58
C ASN A 61 -6.69 -4.65 0.87
N GLU A 62 -5.86 -5.25 1.73
CA GLU A 62 -6.19 -5.56 3.11
C GLU A 62 -6.54 -4.29 3.89
N PHE A 63 -5.67 -3.27 3.90
CA PHE A 63 -5.94 -2.01 4.61
C PHE A 63 -7.18 -1.31 4.07
N THR A 64 -7.28 -1.22 2.74
CA THR A 64 -8.43 -0.58 2.07
C THR A 64 -9.74 -1.26 2.39
N HIS A 65 -9.77 -2.59 2.31
CA HIS A 65 -10.93 -3.40 2.69
C HIS A 65 -11.34 -3.16 4.15
N GLN A 66 -10.38 -3.15 5.08
CA GLN A 66 -10.68 -2.98 6.50
C GLN A 66 -11.29 -1.61 6.80
N TRP A 67 -10.71 -0.50 6.33
CA TRP A 67 -11.26 0.82 6.68
C TRP A 67 -12.61 1.09 6.00
N MET A 68 -12.81 0.66 4.75
CA MET A 68 -14.09 0.82 4.06
C MET A 68 -15.19 -0.02 4.73
N THR A 69 -14.89 -1.28 5.04
CA THR A 69 -15.84 -2.18 5.74
C THR A 69 -16.20 -1.64 7.12
N ASP A 70 -15.23 -1.07 7.84
CA ASP A 70 -15.46 -0.44 9.13
C ASP A 70 -16.41 0.77 8.98
N THR A 71 -16.18 1.64 7.98
CA THR A 71 -17.07 2.76 7.65
C THR A 71 -18.49 2.32 7.27
N GLU A 72 -18.65 1.25 6.49
CA GLU A 72 -19.96 0.73 6.07
C GLU A 72 -20.79 0.15 7.23
N LYS A 73 -20.13 -0.53 8.18
CA LYS A 73 -20.80 -1.19 9.31
C LYS A 73 -21.27 -0.23 10.39
N ARG A 74 -20.76 1.00 10.44
CA ARG A 74 -21.03 1.94 11.54
C ARG A 74 -21.67 3.22 11.04
N LYS A 75 -22.48 3.84 11.89
CA LYS A 75 -22.98 5.19 11.63
C LYS A 75 -21.80 6.16 11.75
N VAL A 76 -21.37 6.75 10.63
CA VAL A 76 -20.16 7.60 10.53
C VAL A 76 -20.11 8.78 11.52
N ASN A 77 -21.24 9.21 12.09
CA ASN A 77 -21.28 10.29 13.09
C ASN A 77 -21.06 9.82 14.54
N LYS A 78 -20.81 8.52 14.80
CA LYS A 78 -20.77 7.95 16.15
C LYS A 78 -19.38 7.64 16.69
N TRP A 79 -18.34 7.97 15.95
CA TRP A 79 -16.95 7.64 16.28
C TRP A 79 -15.97 8.57 15.55
N THR A 80 -14.70 8.44 15.91
CA THR A 80 -13.62 9.35 15.56
C THR A 80 -12.61 8.71 14.61
N LEU A 81 -11.79 9.54 13.97
CA LEU A 81 -10.64 9.09 13.19
C LEU A 81 -9.70 8.18 14.00
N GLY A 82 -9.51 8.46 15.30
CA GLY A 82 -8.69 7.65 16.19
C GLY A 82 -9.28 6.26 16.48
N GLU A 83 -10.59 6.16 16.61
CA GLU A 83 -11.28 4.87 16.80
C GLU A 83 -11.25 4.01 15.54
N GLN A 84 -11.41 4.61 14.36
CA GLN A 84 -11.22 3.90 13.10
C GLN A 84 -9.76 3.43 12.96
N TYR A 85 -8.78 4.31 13.21
CA TYR A 85 -7.36 3.90 13.16
C TYR A 85 -7.08 2.70 14.06
N SER A 86 -7.57 2.71 15.30
CA SER A 86 -7.40 1.58 16.22
C SER A 86 -8.06 0.31 15.70
N THR A 87 -9.29 0.40 15.17
CA THR A 87 -9.99 -0.76 14.61
C THR A 87 -9.23 -1.33 13.40
N VAL A 88 -8.87 -0.48 12.44
CA VAL A 88 -8.18 -0.87 11.21
C VAL A 88 -6.79 -1.45 11.53
N LYS A 89 -6.03 -0.82 12.43
CA LYS A 89 -4.73 -1.31 12.88
C LYS A 89 -4.82 -2.69 13.53
N SER A 90 -5.87 -2.97 14.29
CA SER A 90 -6.08 -4.31 14.87
C SER A 90 -6.55 -5.34 13.85
N ALA A 91 -7.25 -4.92 12.80
CA ALA A 91 -7.81 -5.82 11.79
C ALA A 91 -6.81 -6.23 10.70
N VAL A 92 -5.98 -5.29 10.25
CA VAL A 92 -4.87 -5.56 9.31
C VAL A 92 -3.80 -6.40 10.02
N LYS A 93 -3.39 -7.52 9.42
CA LYS A 93 -2.46 -8.49 10.05
C LYS A 93 -1.07 -8.51 9.44
N ASN A 94 -0.93 -8.19 8.17
CA ASN A 94 0.33 -8.41 7.46
C ASN A 94 1.18 -7.15 7.24
N SER A 95 0.68 -5.99 7.69
CA SER A 95 1.41 -4.73 7.70
C SER A 95 1.03 -3.90 8.93
N HIS A 96 1.85 -2.91 9.22
CA HIS A 96 1.73 -2.00 10.34
C HIS A 96 1.08 -0.69 9.89
N VAL A 97 -0.24 -0.64 10.04
CA VAL A 97 -1.00 0.60 9.86
C VAL A 97 -0.41 1.69 10.75
N SER A 98 -0.03 2.80 10.13
CA SER A 98 0.69 3.91 10.76
C SER A 98 -0.07 5.22 10.60
N LYS A 99 0.21 6.20 11.48
CA LYS A 99 -0.44 7.52 11.45
C LYS A 99 0.56 8.66 11.58
N TYR A 100 0.32 9.74 10.87
CA TYR A 100 1.22 10.89 10.77
C TYR A 100 0.46 12.22 10.76
N GLY A 101 1.19 13.33 10.92
CA GLY A 101 0.66 14.69 10.87
C GLY A 101 0.05 15.16 12.20
N ASP A 102 -1.03 15.93 12.13
CA ASP A 102 -1.71 16.52 13.28
C ASP A 102 -2.56 15.47 14.00
N LEU A 103 -1.99 14.84 15.02
CA LEU A 103 -2.66 13.79 15.79
C LEU A 103 -3.83 14.29 16.63
N THR A 104 -3.97 15.61 16.85
CA THR A 104 -5.15 16.16 17.55
C THR A 104 -6.43 15.94 16.73
N MET A 105 -6.29 15.81 15.41
CA MET A 105 -7.41 15.48 14.52
C MET A 105 -8.00 14.10 14.78
N THR A 106 -7.28 13.20 15.45
CA THR A 106 -7.82 11.86 15.79
C THR A 106 -9.07 11.91 16.66
N LEU A 107 -9.35 13.04 17.32
CA LEU A 107 -10.56 13.28 18.12
C LEU A 107 -11.78 13.68 17.29
N LEU A 108 -11.61 13.95 15.99
CA LEU A 108 -12.69 14.45 15.15
C LEU A 108 -13.60 13.32 14.66
N PRO A 109 -14.92 13.54 14.59
CA PRO A 109 -15.84 12.57 14.03
C PRO A 109 -15.49 12.24 12.58
N ILE A 110 -15.50 10.96 12.20
CA ILE A 110 -15.17 10.59 10.82
C ILE A 110 -16.20 11.09 9.80
N GLY A 111 -17.45 11.28 10.24
CA GLY A 111 -18.55 11.80 9.42
C GLY A 111 -18.29 13.19 8.84
N GLU A 112 -17.36 13.97 9.41
CA GLU A 112 -16.90 15.25 8.84
C GLU A 112 -16.07 15.08 7.55
N PHE A 113 -15.55 13.88 7.31
CA PHE A 113 -14.65 13.57 6.19
C PHE A 113 -15.22 12.52 5.23
N GLN A 114 -15.98 11.55 5.75
CA GLN A 114 -16.51 10.42 4.98
C GLN A 114 -18.04 10.39 4.90
N GLY A 115 -18.71 11.48 5.28
CA GLY A 115 -20.15 11.57 5.30
C GLY A 115 -20.67 12.96 4.96
N SER A 116 -21.98 13.05 4.77
CA SER A 116 -22.67 14.34 4.74
C SER A 116 -23.12 14.64 6.16
N GLY A 117 -22.48 15.62 6.81
CA GLY A 117 -22.71 15.99 8.21
C GLY A 117 -24.18 15.92 8.62
N SER A 118 -24.44 15.38 9.81
CA SER A 118 -25.74 15.16 10.46
C SER A 118 -26.74 14.16 9.81
N ASN A 119 -26.66 13.83 8.51
CA ASN A 119 -27.67 13.00 7.82
C ASN A 119 -27.11 11.73 7.13
N ALA A 120 -26.14 11.07 7.74
CA ALA A 120 -25.68 9.77 7.24
C ALA A 120 -26.70 8.68 7.53
N ARG A 121 -27.44 8.25 6.49
CA ARG A 121 -28.23 7.02 6.53
C ARG A 121 -27.27 5.86 6.83
N SER A 122 -27.67 4.97 7.74
CA SER A 122 -27.04 3.66 7.86
C SER A 122 -27.16 3.00 6.49
N LEU A 123 -26.04 2.78 5.80
CA LEU A 123 -26.01 1.69 4.84
C LEU A 123 -26.38 0.46 5.67
N GLY A 124 -27.46 -0.22 5.29
CA GLY A 124 -28.04 -1.28 6.13
C GLY A 124 -26.98 -2.30 6.52
N ASN A 125 -27.20 -3.01 7.63
CA ASN A 125 -26.41 -4.20 7.98
C ASN A 125 -26.58 -5.24 6.86
N SER A 126 -25.76 -5.13 5.82
CA SER A 126 -25.41 -6.26 5.00
C SER A 126 -24.52 -7.11 5.88
N GLU A 127 -25.13 -8.05 6.61
CA GLU A 127 -24.45 -9.25 7.10
C GLU A 127 -24.02 -10.10 5.89
N ALA A 128 -23.19 -9.52 5.03
CA ALA A 128 -22.39 -10.31 4.14
C ALA A 128 -21.41 -11.03 5.05
N SER A 129 -21.72 -12.29 5.33
CA SER A 129 -20.86 -13.26 5.97
C SER A 129 -19.67 -13.53 5.05
N TRP A 130 -18.77 -12.54 4.94
CA TRP A 130 -17.48 -12.71 4.31
C TRP A 130 -16.69 -13.68 5.19
N SER A 131 -16.24 -14.79 4.59
CA SER A 131 -15.40 -15.78 5.24
C SER A 131 -14.29 -15.09 6.03
N THR A 132 -14.14 -15.47 7.31
CA THR A 132 -13.21 -14.86 8.27
C THR A 132 -11.73 -14.93 7.83
N ALA A 133 -11.40 -15.81 6.89
CA ALA A 133 -10.11 -15.86 6.23
C ALA A 133 -10.14 -15.03 4.94
N LEU A 134 -9.72 -13.76 5.04
CA LEU A 134 -9.36 -12.95 3.89
C LEU A 134 -8.06 -13.53 3.31
N ASP A 135 -8.13 -14.14 2.13
CA ASP A 135 -6.94 -14.57 1.42
C ASP A 135 -6.17 -13.33 0.90
N ARG A 136 -4.84 -13.41 0.94
CA ARG A 136 -3.97 -12.25 0.79
C ARG A 136 -2.72 -12.62 0.03
N SER A 137 -2.21 -11.64 -0.70
CA SER A 137 -0.90 -11.70 -1.34
C SER A 137 -0.16 -10.41 -1.04
N MET A 138 1.16 -10.48 -0.89
CA MET A 138 1.97 -9.27 -0.76
C MET A 138 1.76 -8.43 -2.03
N SER A 139 1.56 -7.11 -1.89
CA SER A 139 1.19 -6.27 -3.04
C SER A 139 2.23 -6.32 -4.17
N SER A 140 3.52 -6.47 -3.83
CA SER A 140 4.60 -6.68 -4.83
C SER A 140 4.47 -7.98 -5.63
N HIS A 141 3.73 -8.98 -5.12
CA HIS A 141 3.49 -10.27 -5.77
C HIS A 141 2.05 -10.41 -6.31
N ALA A 142 1.21 -9.38 -6.19
CA ALA A 142 -0.18 -9.45 -6.63
C ALA A 142 -0.29 -9.75 -8.14
N HIS A 143 0.63 -9.24 -8.96
CA HIS A 143 0.69 -9.52 -10.40
C HIS A 143 0.91 -11.01 -10.73
N LEU A 144 1.51 -11.78 -9.82
CA LEU A 144 1.74 -13.22 -10.00
C LEU A 144 0.48 -14.06 -9.74
N VAL A 145 -0.53 -13.52 -9.06
CA VAL A 145 -1.75 -14.26 -8.68
C VAL A 145 -2.44 -14.84 -9.92
N SER A 146 -2.54 -14.07 -11.00
CA SER A 146 -3.12 -14.53 -12.26
C SER A 146 -2.38 -15.75 -12.83
N LEU A 147 -1.04 -15.70 -12.84
CA LEU A 147 -0.20 -16.80 -13.31
C LEU A 147 -0.31 -18.04 -12.41
N MET A 148 -0.37 -17.83 -11.09
CA MET A 148 -0.58 -18.90 -10.11
C MET A 148 -1.95 -19.56 -10.28
N HIS A 149 -3.01 -18.79 -10.56
CA HIS A 149 -4.35 -19.29 -10.85
C HIS A 149 -4.39 -20.11 -12.13
N GLN A 150 -3.80 -19.60 -13.21
CA GLN A 150 -3.70 -20.33 -14.48
C GLN A 150 -2.98 -21.67 -14.30
N LEU A 151 -1.89 -21.69 -13.53
CA LEU A 151 -1.17 -22.92 -13.21
C LEU A 151 -2.04 -23.90 -12.42
N LYS A 152 -2.77 -23.41 -11.42
CA LYS A 152 -3.66 -24.24 -10.57
C LYS A 152 -4.86 -24.80 -11.34
N ARG A 153 -5.44 -24.04 -12.27
CA ARG A 153 -6.62 -24.43 -13.07
C ARG A 153 -6.28 -25.24 -14.33
N SER A 154 -5.00 -25.39 -14.66
CA SER A 154 -4.56 -26.12 -15.85
C SER A 154 -4.97 -27.60 -15.81
N ASN A 155 -5.70 -28.06 -16.83
CA ASN A 155 -6.27 -29.42 -16.88
C ASN A 155 -5.51 -30.40 -17.79
N SER A 156 -4.52 -29.90 -18.54
CA SER A 156 -3.65 -30.73 -19.38
C SER A 156 -2.18 -30.52 -19.05
N LEU A 157 -1.36 -31.54 -19.33
CA LEU A 157 0.10 -31.45 -19.18
C LEU A 157 0.67 -30.25 -19.96
N ARG A 158 0.17 -30.01 -21.18
CA ARG A 158 0.63 -28.91 -22.02
C ARG A 158 0.28 -27.54 -21.43
N GLN A 159 -0.95 -27.35 -20.94
CA GLN A 159 -1.34 -26.09 -20.30
C GLN A 159 -0.52 -25.84 -19.03
N ARG A 160 -0.33 -26.87 -18.22
CA ARG A 160 0.45 -26.78 -16.98
C ARG A 160 1.90 -26.40 -17.24
N GLU A 161 2.52 -27.02 -18.25
CA GLU A 161 3.89 -26.69 -18.66
C GLU A 161 4.01 -25.23 -19.12
N LEU A 162 3.08 -24.75 -19.96
CA LEU A 162 3.07 -23.36 -20.41
C LEU A 162 2.85 -22.36 -19.26
N ALA A 163 1.88 -22.61 -18.38
CA ALA A 163 1.62 -21.77 -17.22
C ALA A 163 2.82 -21.73 -16.27
N GLN A 164 3.49 -22.87 -16.06
CA GLN A 164 4.71 -22.94 -15.26
C GLN A 164 5.85 -22.15 -15.89
N GLN A 165 6.02 -22.20 -17.22
CA GLN A 165 7.01 -21.38 -17.93
C GLN A 165 6.71 -19.88 -17.78
N HIS A 166 5.45 -19.46 -17.89
CA HIS A 166 5.08 -18.05 -17.71
C HIS A 166 5.38 -17.57 -16.29
N LEU A 167 4.96 -18.31 -15.27
CA LEU A 167 5.25 -17.98 -13.87
C LEU A 167 6.75 -17.95 -13.60
N HIS A 168 7.51 -18.90 -14.14
CA HIS A 168 8.95 -18.94 -14.00
C HIS A 168 9.63 -17.72 -14.62
N ARG A 169 9.22 -17.30 -15.83
CA ARG A 169 9.77 -16.11 -16.48
C ARG A 169 9.51 -14.84 -15.67
N ALA A 170 8.30 -14.67 -15.14
CA ALA A 170 7.97 -13.52 -14.29
C ALA A 170 8.86 -13.49 -13.04
N LEU A 171 9.00 -14.63 -12.34
CA LEU A 171 9.87 -14.74 -11.16
C LEU A 171 11.35 -14.47 -11.49
N GLN A 172 11.85 -14.96 -12.62
CA GLN A 172 13.21 -14.69 -13.07
C GLN A 172 13.45 -13.21 -13.36
N LEU A 173 12.48 -12.53 -13.98
CA LEU A 173 12.58 -11.09 -14.23
C LEU A 173 12.63 -10.28 -12.92
N SER A 174 11.76 -10.59 -11.96
CA SER A 174 11.80 -9.94 -10.64
C SER A 174 13.14 -10.18 -9.93
N LYS A 175 13.67 -11.41 -10.02
CA LYS A 175 14.99 -11.74 -9.47
C LYS A 175 16.09 -10.95 -10.16
N PHE A 176 16.11 -10.94 -11.49
CA PHE A 176 17.14 -10.25 -12.27
C PHE A 176 17.17 -8.74 -11.99
N ALA A 177 16.01 -8.11 -11.86
CA ALA A 177 15.92 -6.70 -11.48
C ALA A 177 16.50 -6.44 -10.08
N LYS A 178 16.20 -7.31 -9.11
CA LYS A 178 16.75 -7.23 -7.77
C LYS A 178 18.27 -7.42 -7.77
N ASP A 179 18.76 -8.50 -8.37
CA ASP A 179 20.19 -8.82 -8.44
C ASP A 179 20.97 -7.67 -9.07
N THR A 180 20.42 -7.01 -10.11
CA THR A 180 21.02 -5.83 -10.72
C THR A 180 21.15 -4.65 -9.75
N VAL A 181 20.14 -4.40 -8.90
CA VAL A 181 20.24 -3.34 -7.87
C VAL A 181 21.30 -3.72 -6.83
N ASP A 182 21.31 -4.96 -6.38
CA ASP A 182 22.27 -5.45 -5.39
C ASP A 182 23.72 -5.31 -5.91
N GLU A 183 23.98 -5.67 -7.18
CA GLU A 183 25.28 -5.48 -7.84
C GLU A 183 25.70 -4.00 -7.91
N VAL A 184 24.78 -3.10 -8.29
CA VAL A 184 25.06 -1.65 -8.33
C VAL A 184 25.39 -1.12 -6.93
N VAL A 185 24.67 -1.57 -5.90
CA VAL A 185 24.90 -1.17 -4.51
C VAL A 185 26.26 -1.68 -4.03
N GLU A 186 26.62 -2.94 -4.32
CA GLU A 186 27.93 -3.50 -3.98
C GLU A 186 29.08 -2.71 -4.62
N GLU A 187 28.98 -2.40 -5.92
CA GLU A 187 29.99 -1.61 -6.63
C GLU A 187 30.14 -0.21 -6.01
N VAL A 188 29.04 0.48 -5.73
CA VAL A 188 29.08 1.82 -5.14
C VAL A 188 29.68 1.81 -3.73
N ILE A 189 29.29 0.84 -2.89
CA ILE A 189 29.80 0.73 -1.52
C ILE A 189 31.30 0.35 -1.51
N SER A 190 31.77 -0.38 -2.52
CA SER A 190 33.20 -0.70 -2.65
C SER A 190 34.08 0.55 -2.90
N GLN A 191 33.51 1.60 -3.49
CA GLN A 191 34.21 2.83 -3.83
C GLN A 191 34.09 3.90 -2.74
N ALA A 192 32.99 3.90 -1.97
CA ALA A 192 32.76 4.86 -0.90
C ALA A 192 31.85 4.30 0.20
N GLU A 193 32.19 4.55 1.46
CA GLU A 193 31.30 4.22 2.57
C GLU A 193 30.01 5.07 2.49
N PRO A 194 28.83 4.47 2.73
CA PRO A 194 27.59 5.22 2.83
C PRO A 194 27.70 6.25 3.95
N ASN A 195 27.58 7.53 3.58
CA ASN A 195 27.39 8.57 4.59
C ASN A 195 26.12 8.27 5.38
N GLY A 196 26.14 8.54 6.69
CA GLY A 196 25.05 8.25 7.61
C GLY A 196 23.70 8.89 7.22
N LYS A 197 22.67 8.70 8.05
CA LYS A 197 21.29 9.13 7.75
C LYS A 197 21.26 10.58 7.23
N PRO A 198 20.64 10.83 6.04
CA PRO A 198 20.52 12.16 5.49
C PRO A 198 19.87 13.12 6.49
N SER A 199 20.46 14.29 6.69
CA SER A 199 19.92 15.33 7.58
C SER A 199 18.80 16.16 6.92
N ASP A 200 18.70 16.14 5.60
CA ASP A 200 17.74 16.91 4.80
C ASP A 200 17.01 15.98 3.82
N VAL A 201 15.72 15.76 4.08
CA VAL A 201 14.86 14.88 3.28
C VAL A 201 14.69 15.37 1.85
N HIS A 202 14.70 16.68 1.61
CA HIS A 202 14.54 17.23 0.26
C HIS A 202 15.78 16.98 -0.59
N LYS A 203 16.98 17.19 -0.02
CA LYS A 203 18.23 16.86 -0.72
C LYS A 203 18.34 15.37 -0.99
N HIS A 204 17.93 14.55 -0.04
CA HIS A 204 17.92 13.09 -0.23
C HIS A 204 16.99 12.68 -1.37
N LEU A 205 15.77 13.23 -1.43
CA LEU A 205 14.81 12.97 -2.51
C LEU A 205 15.32 13.45 -3.88
N GLU A 206 15.99 14.60 -3.94
CA GLU A 206 16.58 15.08 -5.20
C GLU A 206 17.69 14.15 -5.69
N CYS A 207 18.56 13.69 -4.78
CA CYS A 207 19.59 12.71 -5.08
C CYS A 207 18.97 11.39 -5.56
N PHE A 208 18.01 10.85 -4.80
CA PHE A 208 17.28 9.63 -5.16
C PHE A 208 16.66 9.73 -6.54
N ARG A 209 16.01 10.85 -6.88
CA ARG A 209 15.39 11.05 -8.20
C ARG A 209 16.42 10.98 -9.32
N LYS A 210 17.57 11.63 -9.17
CA LYS A 210 18.65 11.58 -10.17
C LYS A 210 19.18 10.16 -10.36
N VAL A 211 19.37 9.41 -9.28
CA VAL A 211 19.81 8.00 -9.33
C VAL A 211 18.76 7.13 -10.00
N TYR A 212 17.48 7.28 -9.61
CA TYR A 212 16.38 6.52 -10.18
C TYR A 212 16.19 6.80 -11.67
N GLU A 213 16.29 8.06 -12.12
CA GLU A 213 16.24 8.43 -13.54
C GLU A 213 17.34 7.72 -14.36
N GLN A 214 18.55 7.57 -13.80
CA GLN A 214 19.63 6.82 -14.46
C GLN A 214 19.39 5.32 -14.44
N TYR A 215 18.90 4.77 -13.33
CA TYR A 215 18.55 3.36 -13.22
C TYR A 215 17.45 2.97 -14.22
N GLU A 216 16.39 3.77 -14.32
CA GLU A 216 15.30 3.55 -15.26
C GLU A 216 15.78 3.59 -16.72
N LEU A 217 16.70 4.50 -17.05
CA LEU A 217 17.26 4.63 -18.40
C LEU A 217 18.20 3.48 -18.79
N LYS A 218 18.96 2.95 -17.82
CA LYS A 218 20.07 2.01 -18.07
C LYS A 218 19.73 0.56 -17.74
N CYS A 219 18.77 0.33 -16.85
CA CYS A 219 18.43 -0.97 -16.29
C CYS A 219 16.96 -1.31 -16.60
N PHE A 220 16.04 -1.08 -15.65
CA PHE A 220 14.63 -1.44 -15.79
C PHE A 220 13.73 -0.30 -15.34
N SER A 221 12.59 -0.17 -16.01
CA SER A 221 11.48 0.62 -15.49
C SER A 221 10.60 -0.21 -14.56
N ILE A 222 9.90 0.46 -13.64
CA ILE A 222 8.94 -0.20 -12.73
C ILE A 222 7.87 -0.96 -13.53
N GLN A 223 7.44 -0.43 -14.69
CA GLN A 223 6.42 -1.05 -15.52
C GLN A 223 6.91 -2.36 -16.15
N GLN A 224 8.20 -2.50 -16.43
CA GLN A 224 8.75 -3.74 -16.99
C GLN A 224 8.79 -4.88 -15.96
N VAL A 225 8.98 -4.55 -14.67
CA VAL A 225 9.16 -5.57 -13.61
C VAL A 225 7.84 -5.91 -12.91
N SER A 226 6.82 -5.05 -13.04
CA SER A 226 5.55 -5.17 -12.32
C SER A 226 4.38 -5.72 -13.14
N TYR A 227 4.58 -6.00 -14.44
CA TYR A 227 3.55 -6.50 -15.37
C TYR A 227 4.03 -7.69 -16.20
#